data_AF-A0A1D9MJW9-F1
#
_entry.id   AF-A0A1D9MJW9-F1
#
_cell.length_a   1.000
_cell.length_b   1.000
_cell.length_c   1.000
_cell.angle_alpha   90.00
_cell.angle_beta   90.00
_cell.angle_gamma   90.00
#
_symmetry.space_group_name_H-M   'P 1'
#
loop_
_entity.id
_entity.type
_entity.pdbx_description
1 polymer ?
#
loop_
_entity_poly.entity_id
_entity_poly.type
_entity_poly.pdbx_seq_one_letter_code
_entity_poly.pdbx_strand_id
1 'polypeptide(L)'
;MPTLTIRKPTDFSNGVTRPTKPQNNQSAQVKRTCKAPKVKEICSLWFAGPQSEVKAPNPQYLDAEGLPLPNPAQWTRTATRAVFEMLMGYRILSTQNRWTDLQTQRKLKELQAQWQQKHPSKKISLIKVGGSHAAMAGPFSVESSAWVKINGTIHTLAIRLEAKKGRWIMTSVDILNV
;
A
#
# COMPACT_ATOMS: atom_id res chain seq x y z
N MET A 1 -44.48 9.74 -29.71
CA MET A 1 -43.74 10.77 -30.46
C MET A 1 -44.29 12.12 -30.01
N PRO A 2 -43.46 12.96 -29.35
CA PRO A 2 -42.75 13.96 -30.15
C PRO A 2 -41.25 14.07 -29.83
N THR A 3 -40.51 14.32 -30.89
CA THR A 3 -39.06 14.52 -30.97
C THR A 3 -38.76 16.00 -30.73
N LEU A 4 -37.90 16.30 -29.75
CA LEU A 4 -37.38 17.65 -29.52
C LEU A 4 -35.97 17.74 -30.10
N THR A 5 -35.88 18.37 -31.26
CA THR A 5 -34.64 18.72 -31.96
C THR A 5 -34.25 20.15 -31.58
N ILE A 6 -33.12 20.35 -30.90
CA ILE A 6 -32.57 21.69 -30.63
C ILE A 6 -31.24 21.84 -31.37
N ARG A 7 -31.19 22.89 -32.19
CA ARG A 7 -30.12 23.23 -33.15
C ARG A 7 -28.94 23.91 -32.45
N LYS A 8 -27.73 23.68 -32.98
CA LYS A 8 -26.49 24.44 -32.68
C LYS A 8 -26.58 25.88 -33.22
N PRO A 9 -25.99 26.87 -32.53
CA PRO A 9 -25.54 28.10 -33.16
C PRO A 9 -24.05 28.05 -33.52
N THR A 10 -23.79 28.72 -34.63
CA THR A 10 -22.58 28.90 -35.43
C THR A 10 -21.53 29.83 -34.85
N ASP A 11 -20.34 29.67 -35.42
CA ASP A 11 -19.13 30.47 -35.29
C ASP A 11 -19.35 31.99 -35.33
N PHE A 12 -18.62 32.69 -34.47
CA PHE A 12 -18.32 34.12 -34.62
C PHE A 12 -16.82 34.29 -34.81
N SER A 13 -16.42 34.46 -36.07
CA SER A 13 -15.17 35.13 -36.45
C SER A 13 -15.35 36.64 -36.32
N ASN A 14 -14.41 37.32 -35.67
CA ASN A 14 -13.97 38.71 -35.87
C ASN A 14 -12.80 38.88 -34.86
N GLY A 15 -11.55 39.08 -35.24
CA GLY A 15 -11.03 40.21 -36.01
C GLY A 15 -10.70 41.35 -35.05
N VAL A 16 -9.46 41.87 -35.10
CA VAL A 16 -8.99 43.22 -34.68
C VAL A 16 -7.87 43.28 -33.60
N THR A 17 -6.67 43.55 -34.16
CA THR A 17 -5.49 44.36 -33.74
C THR A 17 -4.78 44.26 -32.37
N ARG A 18 -3.44 44.19 -32.50
CA ARG A 18 -2.35 44.44 -31.53
C ARG A 18 -2.51 45.72 -30.69
N PRO A 19 -1.90 45.69 -29.50
CA PRO A 19 -0.90 46.70 -29.15
C PRO A 19 0.44 46.08 -28.68
N THR A 20 1.45 46.96 -28.68
CA THR A 20 2.89 46.72 -28.64
C THR A 20 3.49 46.73 -27.22
N LYS A 21 4.70 46.12 -27.10
CA LYS A 21 5.74 46.17 -26.03
C LYS A 21 5.62 45.18 -24.85
N PRO A 22 6.72 44.82 -24.15
CA PRO A 22 8.12 45.29 -24.25
C PRO A 22 9.20 44.19 -24.45
N GLN A 23 10.42 44.63 -24.80
CA GLN A 23 11.66 43.87 -24.61
C GLN A 23 11.81 43.49 -23.13
N ASN A 24 12.03 42.22 -22.82
CA ASN A 24 12.79 41.87 -21.62
C ASN A 24 13.40 40.46 -21.68
N ASN A 25 14.70 40.45 -21.40
CA ASN A 25 15.50 39.39 -20.78
C ASN A 25 15.63 38.03 -21.46
N GLN A 26 16.82 37.90 -22.08
CA GLN A 26 17.60 36.69 -22.23
C GLN A 26 17.44 35.77 -21.02
N SER A 27 16.57 34.77 -21.17
CA SER A 27 16.50 33.63 -20.28
C SER A 27 17.48 32.61 -20.81
N ALA A 28 18.62 32.48 -20.15
CA ALA A 28 19.54 31.37 -20.33
C ALA A 28 18.73 30.06 -20.32
N GLN A 29 18.80 29.32 -21.43
CA GLN A 29 18.25 27.96 -21.52
C GLN A 29 19.02 27.06 -20.56
N VAL A 30 18.57 27.00 -19.31
CA VAL A 30 18.89 25.88 -18.43
C VAL A 30 18.16 24.68 -18.99
N LYS A 31 18.88 23.82 -19.72
CA LYS A 31 18.44 22.47 -20.07
C LYS A 31 18.08 21.73 -18.78
N ARG A 32 16.81 21.82 -18.38
CA ARG A 32 16.23 20.95 -17.35
C ARG A 32 16.16 19.55 -17.93
N THR A 33 17.25 18.81 -17.80
CA THR A 33 17.25 17.36 -17.94
C THR A 33 16.70 16.79 -16.63
N CYS A 34 15.39 16.95 -16.41
CA CYS A 34 14.68 16.17 -15.41
C CYS A 34 14.56 14.74 -15.96
N LYS A 35 15.66 13.99 -15.92
CA LYS A 35 15.60 12.54 -16.02
C LYS A 35 14.78 12.09 -14.82
N ALA A 36 13.53 11.70 -15.06
CA ALA A 36 12.73 11.01 -14.04
C ALA A 36 13.56 9.83 -13.53
N PRO A 37 13.86 9.73 -12.22
CA PRO A 37 14.57 8.59 -11.69
C PRO A 37 13.76 7.34 -12.01
N LYS A 38 14.43 6.32 -12.55
CA LYS A 38 13.80 5.03 -12.82
C LYS A 38 13.21 4.53 -11.52
N VAL A 39 11.92 4.14 -11.53
CA VAL A 39 11.14 3.62 -10.39
C VAL A 39 11.88 2.55 -9.55
N LYS A 40 12.89 1.90 -10.13
CA LYS A 40 13.77 0.95 -9.44
C LYS A 40 14.63 1.55 -8.32
N GLU A 41 15.02 2.83 -8.38
CA GLU A 41 15.91 3.43 -7.36
C GLU A 41 15.17 3.91 -6.11
N ILE A 42 13.90 4.30 -6.24
CA ILE A 42 13.08 4.75 -5.09
C ILE A 42 12.78 3.58 -4.15
N CYS A 43 12.63 2.35 -4.67
CA CYS A 43 12.45 1.15 -3.84
C CYS A 43 13.74 0.68 -3.16
N SER A 44 14.93 0.96 -3.68
CA SER A 44 16.18 0.52 -3.04
C SER A 44 16.62 1.39 -1.87
N LEU A 45 16.21 2.66 -1.83
CA LEU A 45 16.65 3.60 -0.80
C LEU A 45 15.89 3.48 0.54
N TRP A 46 14.71 2.84 0.54
CA TRP A 46 13.92 2.62 1.77
C TRP A 46 14.04 1.20 2.35
N PHE A 47 14.63 0.26 1.61
CA PHE A 47 14.65 -1.17 1.97
C PHE A 47 16.05 -1.78 2.07
N ALA A 48 17.12 -0.98 1.95
CA ALA A 48 18.49 -1.39 2.25
C ALA A 48 18.83 -1.35 3.76
N GLY A 49 17.82 -1.48 4.62
CA GLY A 49 18.05 -1.80 6.03
C GLY A 49 18.69 -3.20 6.12
N PRO A 50 19.67 -3.42 7.01
CA PRO A 50 20.26 -4.73 7.18
C PRO A 50 19.14 -5.75 7.41
N GLN A 51 19.20 -6.89 6.72
CA GLN A 51 18.44 -8.06 7.13
C GLN A 51 18.77 -8.25 8.60
N SER A 52 17.82 -8.00 9.50
CA SER A 52 18.07 -8.00 10.93
C SER A 52 18.66 -9.38 11.28
N GLU A 53 19.95 -9.40 11.58
CA GLU A 53 20.61 -10.53 12.21
C GLU A 53 19.74 -10.96 13.38
N VAL A 54 19.40 -12.24 13.42
CA VAL A 54 18.72 -12.85 14.56
C VAL A 54 19.74 -12.86 15.70
N LYS A 55 19.82 -11.77 16.45
CA LYS A 55 20.73 -11.61 17.58
C LYS A 55 19.95 -11.18 18.82
N ALA A 56 20.17 -11.95 19.88
CA ALA A 56 19.60 -11.89 21.24
C ALA A 56 18.25 -12.61 21.45
N PRO A 57 18.11 -13.35 22.58
CA PRO A 57 16.84 -13.89 23.02
C PRO A 57 15.87 -12.72 23.23
N ASN A 58 14.76 -12.79 22.49
CA ASN A 58 13.67 -11.84 22.41
C ASN A 58 13.43 -11.13 23.76
N PRO A 59 13.42 -9.78 23.87
CA PRO A 59 12.68 -9.16 24.95
C PRO A 59 11.27 -9.75 24.87
N GLN A 60 10.82 -10.43 25.92
CA GLN A 60 9.50 -11.05 25.91
C GLN A 60 8.50 -9.90 25.69
N TYR A 61 7.92 -9.84 24.49
CA TYR A 61 6.83 -8.93 24.23
C TYR A 61 5.69 -9.40 25.13
N LEU A 62 5.29 -8.59 26.09
CA LEU A 62 4.17 -8.89 26.97
C LEU A 62 3.01 -7.97 26.61
N ASP A 63 1.79 -8.48 26.72
CA ASP A 63 0.60 -7.62 26.67
C ASP A 63 0.35 -6.96 28.03
N ALA A 64 -0.77 -6.23 28.14
CA ALA A 64 -1.16 -5.56 29.38
C ALA A 64 -1.44 -6.51 30.56
N GLU A 65 -1.71 -7.78 30.27
CA GLU A 65 -1.98 -8.84 31.26
C GLU A 65 -0.70 -9.61 31.62
N GLY A 66 0.46 -9.24 31.04
CA GLY A 66 1.72 -9.94 31.23
C GLY A 66 1.82 -11.25 30.43
N LEU A 67 0.93 -11.48 29.46
CA LEU A 67 0.96 -12.67 28.63
C LEU A 67 1.99 -12.53 27.50
N PRO A 68 2.73 -13.61 27.18
CA PRO A 68 3.74 -13.57 26.12
C PRO A 68 3.09 -13.39 24.75
N LEU A 69 3.68 -12.52 23.93
CA LEU A 69 3.31 -12.23 22.55
C LEU A 69 4.36 -12.80 21.60
N PRO A 70 3.93 -13.27 20.40
CA PRO A 70 4.88 -13.70 19.39
C PRO A 70 5.70 -12.52 18.87
N ASN A 71 6.88 -12.80 18.29
CA ASN A 71 7.70 -11.76 17.69
C ASN A 71 6.90 -11.02 16.59
N PRO A 72 6.79 -9.68 16.66
CA PRO A 72 5.91 -8.92 15.78
C PRO A 72 6.35 -8.99 14.30
N ALA A 73 7.65 -9.04 14.01
CA ALA A 73 8.13 -9.13 12.64
C ALA A 73 7.76 -10.49 11.99
N GLN A 74 7.89 -11.58 12.74
CA GLN A 74 7.46 -12.92 12.28
C GLN A 74 5.94 -12.99 12.09
N TRP A 75 5.19 -12.41 13.04
CA TRP A 75 3.73 -12.32 12.94
C TRP A 75 3.31 -11.51 11.70
N THR A 76 3.96 -10.38 11.45
CA THR A 76 3.73 -9.51 10.28
C THR A 76 3.89 -10.29 8.98
N ARG A 77 4.97 -11.06 8.80
CA ARG A 77 5.14 -11.89 7.59
C ARG A 77 3.99 -12.87 7.37
N THR A 78 3.53 -13.48 8.45
CA THR A 78 2.43 -14.45 8.42
C THR A 78 1.10 -13.77 8.07
N ALA A 79 0.83 -12.61 8.68
CA ALA A 79 -0.32 -11.78 8.38
C ALA A 79 -0.30 -11.29 6.92
N THR A 80 0.85 -10.80 6.44
CA THR A 80 1.02 -10.36 5.04
C THR A 80 0.70 -11.47 4.07
N ARG A 81 1.25 -12.67 4.27
CA ARG A 81 0.93 -13.81 3.42
C ARG A 81 -0.57 -14.10 3.43
N ALA A 82 -1.18 -14.16 4.61
CA ALA A 82 -2.60 -14.47 4.75
C ALA A 82 -3.52 -13.43 4.09
N VAL A 83 -3.17 -12.14 4.19
CA VAL A 83 -3.89 -11.04 3.52
C VAL A 83 -3.82 -11.22 2.01
N PHE A 84 -2.65 -11.42 1.42
CA PHE A 84 -2.54 -11.59 -0.03
C PHE A 84 -3.15 -12.89 -0.54
N GLU A 85 -3.07 -14.00 0.21
CA GLU A 85 -3.82 -15.22 -0.10
C GLU A 85 -5.32 -14.97 -0.12
N MET A 86 -5.84 -14.15 0.80
CA MET A 86 -7.25 -13.77 0.84
C MET A 86 -7.63 -12.86 -0.33
N LEU A 87 -6.82 -11.85 -0.66
CA LEU A 87 -7.06 -10.97 -1.81
C LEU A 87 -7.17 -11.76 -3.12
N MET A 88 -6.30 -12.75 -3.30
CA MET A 88 -6.31 -13.63 -4.47
C MET A 88 -7.38 -14.72 -4.43
N GLY A 89 -8.13 -14.84 -3.32
CA GLY A 89 -9.20 -15.84 -3.17
C GLY A 89 -8.74 -17.25 -2.81
N TYR A 90 -7.47 -17.43 -2.41
CA TYR A 90 -6.96 -18.72 -1.90
C TYR A 90 -7.33 -18.97 -0.45
N ARG A 91 -7.62 -17.90 0.30
CA ARG A 91 -8.00 -17.97 1.72
C ARG A 91 -9.32 -17.26 1.96
N ILE A 92 -10.17 -17.87 2.80
CA ILE A 92 -11.47 -17.30 3.17
C ILE A 92 -11.26 -16.20 4.22
N LEU A 93 -11.87 -15.02 4.02
CA LEU A 93 -11.75 -13.87 4.92
C LEU A 93 -12.14 -14.20 6.37
N SER A 94 -13.19 -15.02 6.58
CA SER A 94 -13.66 -15.40 7.92
C SER A 94 -12.59 -16.06 8.80
N THR A 95 -11.57 -16.70 8.19
CA THR A 95 -10.44 -17.29 8.92
C THR A 95 -9.56 -16.25 9.61
N GLN A 96 -9.62 -14.99 9.17
CA GLN A 96 -8.84 -13.87 9.72
C GLN A 96 -9.55 -13.17 10.88
N ASN A 97 -10.87 -13.33 11.03
CA ASN A 97 -11.68 -12.56 11.98
C ASN A 97 -11.19 -12.63 13.44
N ARG A 98 -10.51 -13.72 13.82
CA ARG A 98 -9.94 -13.88 15.17
C ARG A 98 -8.67 -13.05 15.43
N TRP A 99 -8.06 -12.51 14.38
CA TRP A 99 -6.81 -11.75 14.40
C TRP A 99 -6.96 -10.33 13.86
N THR A 100 -8.19 -9.91 13.52
CA THR A 100 -8.47 -8.63 12.89
C THR A 100 -9.65 -7.97 13.59
N ASP A 101 -9.58 -6.66 13.79
CA ASP A 101 -10.72 -5.91 14.31
C ASP A 101 -11.81 -5.74 13.23
N LEU A 102 -13.00 -5.32 13.63
CA LEU A 102 -14.15 -5.21 12.73
C LEU A 102 -13.94 -4.18 11.61
N GLN A 103 -13.25 -3.06 11.89
CA GLN A 103 -12.99 -2.04 10.86
C GLN A 103 -11.99 -2.56 9.83
N THR A 104 -10.92 -3.22 10.29
CA THR A 104 -9.97 -3.86 9.37
C THR A 104 -10.62 -4.97 8.55
N GLN A 105 -11.55 -5.76 9.11
CA GLN A 105 -12.29 -6.77 8.34
C GLN A 105 -13.07 -6.16 7.17
N ARG A 106 -13.74 -5.02 7.39
CA ARG A 106 -14.45 -4.29 6.34
C ARG A 106 -13.47 -3.78 5.28
N LYS A 107 -12.36 -3.17 5.71
CA LYS A 107 -11.32 -2.68 4.81
C LYS A 107 -10.71 -3.80 3.95
N LEU A 108 -10.42 -4.96 4.55
CA LEU A 108 -9.91 -6.12 3.83
C LEU A 108 -10.90 -6.63 2.78
N LYS A 109 -12.20 -6.61 3.08
CA LYS A 109 -13.25 -6.98 2.12
C LYS A 109 -13.30 -6.01 0.93
N GLU A 110 -13.17 -4.71 1.17
CA GLU A 110 -13.08 -3.70 0.11
C GLU A 110 -11.82 -3.91 -0.74
N LEU A 111 -10.66 -4.12 -0.11
CA LEU A 111 -9.40 -4.39 -0.81
C LEU A 111 -9.49 -5.66 -1.65
N GLN A 112 -10.17 -6.71 -1.17
CA GLN A 112 -10.39 -7.93 -1.93
C GLN A 112 -11.21 -7.67 -3.20
N ALA A 113 -12.30 -6.89 -3.10
CA ALA A 113 -13.11 -6.54 -4.26
C ALA A 113 -12.31 -5.72 -5.29
N GLN A 114 -11.54 -4.72 -4.82
CA GLN A 114 -10.68 -3.90 -5.68
C GLN A 114 -9.60 -4.74 -6.37
N TRP A 115 -8.96 -5.65 -5.63
CA TRP A 115 -7.95 -6.56 -6.16
C TRP A 115 -8.53 -7.45 -7.27
N GLN A 116 -9.69 -8.05 -7.04
CA GLN A 116 -10.35 -8.91 -8.03
C GLN A 116 -10.76 -8.14 -9.30
N GLN A 117 -11.16 -6.88 -9.17
CA GLN A 117 -11.47 -6.02 -10.30
C GLN A 117 -10.23 -5.72 -11.17
N LYS A 118 -9.08 -5.45 -10.53
CA LYS A 118 -7.81 -5.15 -11.21
C LYS A 118 -7.10 -6.40 -11.74
N HIS A 119 -7.30 -7.54 -11.10
CA HIS A 119 -6.64 -8.81 -11.41
C HIS A 119 -7.67 -9.93 -11.66
N PRO A 120 -8.43 -9.86 -12.76
CA PRO A 120 -9.50 -10.82 -13.04
C PRO A 120 -9.00 -12.25 -13.29
N SER A 121 -7.75 -12.40 -13.73
CA SER A 121 -7.15 -13.73 -13.95
C SER A 121 -6.60 -14.32 -12.65
N LYS A 122 -7.18 -15.44 -12.21
CA LYS A 122 -6.71 -16.25 -11.06
C LYS A 122 -5.45 -17.06 -11.37
N LYS A 123 -4.44 -16.48 -12.02
CA LYS A 123 -3.19 -17.22 -12.23
C LYS A 123 -2.56 -17.52 -10.87
N ILE A 124 -2.33 -18.81 -10.63
CA ILE A 124 -1.60 -19.29 -9.45
C ILE A 124 -0.22 -18.66 -9.49
N SER A 125 0.06 -17.84 -8.49
CA SER A 125 1.33 -17.15 -8.35
C SER A 125 1.95 -17.50 -7.01
N LEU A 126 3.23 -17.87 -7.05
CA LEU A 126 4.00 -18.13 -5.84
C LEU A 126 4.11 -16.82 -5.06
N ILE A 127 3.54 -16.81 -3.86
CA ILE A 127 3.65 -15.69 -2.93
C ILE A 127 4.98 -15.79 -2.21
N LYS A 128 5.92 -14.89 -2.53
CA LYS A 128 7.13 -14.73 -1.73
C LYS A 128 6.98 -13.50 -0.86
N VAL A 129 6.74 -13.71 0.44
CA VAL A 129 6.84 -12.65 1.45
C VAL A 129 8.31 -12.42 1.76
N GLY A 130 8.72 -11.18 1.69
CA GLY A 130 10.10 -10.77 1.90
C GLY A 130 10.36 -10.18 3.28
N GLY A 131 11.30 -9.25 3.33
CA GLY A 131 11.69 -8.54 4.56
C GLY A 131 10.47 -7.94 5.27
N SER A 132 10.52 -7.97 6.61
CA SER A 132 9.52 -7.39 7.48
C SER A 132 10.21 -6.49 8.48
N HIS A 133 9.64 -5.33 8.72
CA HIS A 133 10.07 -4.40 9.75
C HIS A 133 8.95 -4.23 10.76
N ALA A 134 9.29 -4.10 12.03
CA ALA A 134 8.34 -3.84 13.10
C ALA A 134 8.97 -2.86 14.09
N ALA A 135 8.22 -1.82 14.46
CA ALA A 135 8.60 -0.83 15.44
C ALA A 135 7.47 -0.67 16.47
N MET A 136 7.83 -0.51 17.73
CA MET A 136 6.86 -0.19 18.78
C MET A 136 6.32 1.23 18.53
N ALA A 137 5.01 1.36 18.37
CA ALA A 137 4.33 2.64 18.19
C ALA A 137 3.79 3.21 19.51
N GLY A 138 3.72 2.37 20.55
CA GLY A 138 3.31 2.74 21.90
C GLY A 138 3.26 1.51 22.81
N PRO A 139 2.79 1.67 24.05
CA PRO A 139 2.55 0.54 24.94
C PRO A 139 1.58 -0.44 24.26
N PHE A 140 2.00 -1.68 24.06
CA PHE A 140 1.19 -2.75 23.46
C PHE A 140 0.76 -2.54 22.00
N SER A 141 1.38 -1.60 21.28
CA SER A 141 1.08 -1.37 19.87
C SER A 141 2.35 -1.35 19.01
N VAL A 142 2.25 -1.93 17.83
CA VAL A 142 3.33 -2.08 16.86
C VAL A 142 2.87 -1.60 15.50
N GLU A 143 3.70 -0.80 14.85
CA GLU A 143 3.60 -0.52 13.43
C GLU A 143 4.61 -1.38 12.68
N SER A 144 4.12 -2.03 11.64
CA SER A 144 4.90 -3.03 10.91
C SER A 144 4.64 -2.95 9.43
N SER A 145 5.63 -3.39 8.66
CA SER A 145 5.51 -3.48 7.22
C SER A 145 6.19 -4.73 6.70
N ALA A 146 5.69 -5.25 5.59
CA ALA A 146 6.37 -6.27 4.82
C ALA A 146 6.02 -6.12 3.35
N TRP A 147 6.85 -6.72 2.50
CA TRP A 147 6.61 -6.75 1.07
C TRP A 147 6.34 -8.16 0.57
N VAL A 148 5.61 -8.25 -0.52
CA VAL A 148 5.31 -9.49 -1.22
C VAL A 148 5.61 -9.32 -2.70
N LYS A 149 6.16 -10.36 -3.32
CA LYS A 149 6.35 -10.41 -4.78
C LYS A 149 5.30 -11.34 -5.38
N ILE A 150 4.48 -10.81 -6.29
CA ILE A 150 3.39 -11.51 -6.97
C ILE A 150 3.55 -11.23 -8.47
N ASN A 151 3.70 -12.28 -9.29
CA ASN A 151 3.85 -12.16 -10.75
C ASN A 151 4.92 -11.14 -11.23
N GLY A 152 6.00 -10.99 -10.46
CA GLY A 152 7.07 -10.04 -10.79
C GLY A 152 6.86 -8.63 -10.22
N THR A 153 5.66 -8.29 -9.77
CA THR A 153 5.32 -7.02 -9.13
C THR A 153 5.54 -7.11 -7.62
N ILE A 154 6.04 -6.03 -7.02
CA ILE A 154 6.20 -5.90 -5.57
C ILE A 154 5.04 -5.09 -5.01
N HIS A 155 4.36 -5.67 -4.04
CA HIS A 155 3.33 -5.00 -3.25
C HIS A 155 3.83 -4.90 -1.81
N THR A 156 3.48 -3.82 -1.13
CA THR A 156 3.84 -3.64 0.28
C THR A 156 2.59 -3.52 1.12
N LEU A 157 2.68 -4.06 2.33
CA LEU A 157 1.61 -4.03 3.31
C LEU A 157 2.15 -3.30 4.53
N ALA A 158 1.44 -2.25 4.94
CA ALA A 158 1.61 -1.62 6.24
C ALA A 158 0.49 -2.11 7.17
N ILE A 159 0.86 -2.46 8.39
CA ILE A 159 -0.04 -3.04 9.38
C ILE A 159 0.20 -2.39 10.74
N ARG A 160 -0.89 -1.97 11.39
CA ARG A 160 -0.89 -1.68 12.83
C ARG A 160 -1.39 -2.90 13.59
N LEU A 161 -0.64 -3.30 14.59
CA LEU A 161 -0.92 -4.42 15.48
C LEU A 161 -1.11 -3.91 16.91
N GLU A 162 -2.12 -4.42 17.59
CA GLU A 162 -2.37 -4.16 19.01
C GLU A 162 -2.41 -5.48 19.79
N ALA A 163 -1.77 -5.51 20.95
CA ALA A 163 -1.77 -6.70 21.78
C ALA A 163 -3.08 -6.82 22.55
N LYS A 164 -3.69 -8.00 22.54
CA LYS A 164 -4.94 -8.29 23.26
C LYS A 164 -5.07 -9.76 23.60
N LYS A 165 -4.95 -10.13 24.88
CA LYS A 165 -5.09 -11.51 25.38
C LYS A 165 -4.04 -12.45 24.78
N GLY A 166 -2.76 -12.09 24.88
CA GLY A 166 -1.62 -12.88 24.42
C GLY A 166 -1.48 -13.00 22.89
N ARG A 167 -2.08 -12.08 22.14
CA ARG A 167 -2.02 -12.08 20.66
C ARG A 167 -1.98 -10.70 20.06
N TRP A 168 -1.42 -10.61 18.85
CA TRP A 168 -1.53 -9.42 18.01
C TRP A 168 -2.85 -9.43 17.24
N ILE A 169 -3.59 -8.33 17.34
CA ILE A 169 -4.77 -8.02 16.58
C ILE A 169 -4.42 -6.94 15.56
N MET A 170 -4.73 -7.17 14.31
CA MET A 170 -4.61 -6.17 13.27
C MET A 170 -5.73 -5.16 13.39
N THR A 171 -5.37 -3.89 13.61
CA THR A 171 -6.32 -2.78 13.81
C THR A 171 -6.29 -1.75 12.67
N SER A 172 -5.26 -1.81 11.83
CA SER A 172 -5.20 -1.04 10.59
C SER A 172 -4.38 -1.78 9.55
N VAL A 173 -4.76 -1.61 8.28
CA VAL A 173 -4.08 -2.21 7.14
C VAL A 173 -4.09 -1.25 5.96
N ASP A 174 -2.94 -1.13 5.31
CA ASP A 174 -2.80 -0.39 4.04
C ASP A 174 -1.92 -1.15 3.07
N ILE A 175 -2.27 -1.08 1.78
CA ILE A 175 -1.56 -1.78 0.71
C ILE A 175 -1.13 -0.77 -0.34
N LEU A 176 0.17 -0.69 -0.57
CA LEU A 176 0.68 0.08 -1.69
C LEU A 176 0.74 -0.81 -2.93
N ASN A 177 0.33 -0.24 -4.07
CA ASN A 177 0.22 -0.89 -5.38
C ASN A 177 -0.89 -1.97 -5.47
N VAL A 178 -2.10 -1.67 -5.00
CA VAL A 178 -3.31 -2.50 -5.26
C VAL A 178 -3.76 -2.34 -6.70
#